data_AF-A0A3S0DT01-F1
#
_entry.id   AF-A0A3S0DT01-F1
#
_cell.length_a   1.000
_cell.length_b   1.000
_cell.length_c   1.000
_cell.angle_alpha   90.00
_cell.angle_beta   90.00
_cell.angle_gamma   90.00
#
_symmetry.space_group_name_H-M   'P 1'
#
loop_
_entity.id
_entity.type
_entity.pdbx_description
1 polymer ?
#
loop_
_entity_poly.entity_id
_entity_poly.type
_entity_poly.pdbx_seq_one_letter_code
_entity_poly.pdbx_strand_id
1 'polypeptide(L)'
;MTTKSAASGTINISVNEEQFKMLQEIGLRLRTQDNRCTDAPIFIVEQKHRIYGVDPDYSDDHVVVWIDTDNDYREAEPDEHEQLEANWKDTGKVPDGWTRTAYTEIWEFVTACFTEKGCNDYLAINRHNLDEPRVSSLPATRVFAGGSYRNEEFRTIRAFLKSIDMPAPVVPAEKLAADFLQLDQPGENCFKQTLWLVAKHDEERGSDRVQLAHGAQLEPIYEGCLSILTQLVKKVRGEAA
;
A
#
# COMPACT_ATOMS: atom_id res chain seq x y z
N MET A 1 -22.57 -38.20 -2.48
CA MET A 1 -21.63 -37.20 -1.92
C MET A 1 -20.29 -37.87 -1.77
N THR A 2 -19.36 -37.65 -2.71
CA THR A 2 -18.05 -38.29 -2.73
C THR A 2 -17.04 -37.33 -2.10
N THR A 3 -16.63 -37.59 -0.87
CA THR A 3 -15.53 -36.91 -0.20
C THR A 3 -14.23 -37.35 -0.86
N LYS A 4 -13.62 -36.47 -1.67
CA LYS A 4 -12.23 -36.66 -2.11
C LYS A 4 -11.32 -36.40 -0.92
N SER A 5 -10.78 -37.47 -0.33
CA SER A 5 -9.62 -37.40 0.55
C SER A 5 -8.43 -36.96 -0.30
N ALA A 6 -7.91 -35.75 -0.07
CA ALA A 6 -6.68 -35.29 -0.67
C ALA A 6 -5.50 -36.00 0.03
N ALA A 7 -4.67 -36.69 -0.73
CA ALA A 7 -3.44 -37.30 -0.22
C ALA A 7 -2.53 -36.18 0.32
N SER A 8 -2.23 -36.22 1.61
CA SER A 8 -1.20 -35.36 2.21
C SER A 8 0.17 -35.92 1.82
N GLY A 9 0.80 -35.29 0.84
CA GLY A 9 2.18 -35.56 0.46
C GLY A 9 3.11 -34.52 1.05
N THR A 10 4.25 -34.94 1.61
CA THR A 10 5.30 -34.03 2.04
C THR A 10 6.17 -33.68 0.83
N ILE A 11 6.32 -32.38 0.54
CA ILE A 11 7.26 -31.86 -0.46
C ILE A 11 8.39 -31.17 0.30
N ASN A 12 9.62 -31.63 0.09
CA ASN A 12 10.81 -30.95 0.60
C ASN A 12 11.32 -29.96 -0.45
N ILE A 13 11.38 -28.67 -0.10
CA ILE A 13 11.87 -27.59 -0.97
C ILE A 13 13.13 -27.02 -0.33
N SER A 14 14.23 -26.95 -1.09
CA SER A 14 15.45 -26.26 -0.67
C SER A 14 15.45 -24.82 -1.20
N VAL A 15 15.52 -23.84 -0.31
CA VAL A 15 15.73 -22.42 -0.62
C VAL A 15 16.91 -21.92 0.20
N ASN A 16 17.58 -20.86 -0.27
CA ASN A 16 18.62 -20.23 0.55
C ASN A 16 18.00 -19.37 1.66
N GLU A 17 18.84 -18.92 2.62
CA GLU A 17 18.39 -18.17 3.78
C GLU A 17 17.73 -16.82 3.42
N GLU A 18 18.30 -16.10 2.45
CA GLU A 18 17.76 -14.80 1.99
C GLU A 18 16.39 -14.95 1.33
N GLN A 19 16.23 -15.97 0.47
CA GLN A 19 14.97 -16.31 -0.16
C GLN A 19 13.93 -16.71 0.88
N PHE A 20 14.31 -17.53 1.85
CA PHE A 20 13.40 -17.95 2.92
C PHE A 20 12.90 -16.74 3.73
N LYS A 21 13.80 -15.83 4.09
CA LYS A 21 13.44 -14.57 4.78
C LYS A 21 12.53 -13.69 3.93
N MET A 22 12.80 -13.56 2.62
CA MET A 22 11.95 -12.80 1.71
C MET A 22 10.54 -13.39 1.64
N LEU A 23 10.41 -14.71 1.49
CA LEU A 23 9.11 -15.40 1.47
C LEU A 23 8.33 -15.19 2.78
N GLN A 24 9.01 -15.27 3.91
CA GLN A 24 8.47 -14.98 5.23
C GLN A 24 7.95 -13.54 5.36
N GLU A 25 8.70 -12.55 4.88
CA GLU A 25 8.27 -11.16 4.89
C GLU A 25 7.06 -10.90 3.96
N ILE A 26 7.03 -11.52 2.78
CA ILE A 26 5.87 -11.49 1.89
C ILE A 26 4.65 -12.06 2.60
N GLY A 27 4.80 -13.24 3.23
CA GLY A 27 3.75 -13.88 4.02
C GLY A 27 3.22 -12.98 5.13
N LEU A 28 4.11 -12.32 5.88
CA LEU A 28 3.74 -11.36 6.91
C LEU A 28 2.91 -10.20 6.34
N ARG A 29 3.39 -9.55 5.27
CA ARG A 29 2.68 -8.43 4.64
C ARG A 29 1.32 -8.85 4.11
N LEU A 30 1.21 -10.02 3.49
CA LEU A 30 -0.07 -10.56 3.02
C LEU A 30 -1.10 -10.78 4.15
N ARG A 31 -0.64 -10.98 5.39
CA ARG A 31 -1.50 -11.12 6.58
C ARG A 31 -1.86 -9.77 7.21
N THR A 32 -0.97 -8.77 7.16
CA THR A 32 -1.10 -7.54 7.96
C THR A 32 -1.40 -6.28 7.15
N GLN A 33 -1.08 -6.23 5.86
CA GLN A 33 -1.32 -5.04 5.03
C GLN A 33 -2.81 -4.87 4.74
N ASP A 34 -3.21 -3.63 4.42
CA ASP A 34 -4.57 -3.32 3.96
C ASP A 34 -4.90 -4.14 2.70
N ASN A 35 -6.06 -4.78 2.70
CA ASN A 35 -6.53 -5.58 1.59
C ASN A 35 -7.29 -4.75 0.54
N ARG A 36 -7.41 -3.42 0.73
CA ARG A 36 -8.08 -2.46 -0.17
C ARG A 36 -9.50 -2.92 -0.52
N CYS A 37 -10.25 -3.35 0.50
CA CYS A 37 -11.61 -3.88 0.39
C CYS A 37 -11.74 -5.11 -0.54
N THR A 38 -10.65 -5.86 -0.73
CA THR A 38 -10.58 -7.04 -1.61
C THR A 38 -10.08 -8.25 -0.84
N ASP A 39 -10.75 -9.40 -0.92
CA ASP A 39 -10.35 -10.61 -0.16
C ASP A 39 -8.98 -11.19 -0.60
N ALA A 40 -8.68 -11.03 -1.89
CA ALA A 40 -7.46 -11.49 -2.53
C ALA A 40 -6.91 -10.40 -3.47
N PRO A 41 -6.28 -9.34 -2.93
CA PRO A 41 -5.72 -8.28 -3.75
C PRO A 41 -4.48 -8.81 -4.50
N ILE A 42 -4.42 -8.51 -5.79
CA ILE A 42 -3.18 -8.47 -6.56
C ILE A 42 -2.81 -7.00 -6.72
N PHE A 43 -1.60 -6.62 -6.31
CA PHE A 43 -1.17 -5.23 -6.42
C PHE A 43 -0.52 -5.04 -7.79
N ILE A 44 -0.94 -4.01 -8.49
CA ILE A 44 -0.57 -3.75 -9.87
C ILE A 44 0.04 -2.35 -9.93
N VAL A 45 1.21 -2.23 -10.53
CA VAL A 45 1.74 -0.94 -10.96
C VAL A 45 1.14 -0.63 -12.32
N GLU A 46 0.52 0.53 -12.43
CA GLU A 46 -0.02 1.05 -13.69
C GLU A 46 0.63 2.40 -14.00
N GLN A 47 0.81 2.66 -15.30
CA GLN A 47 1.23 3.96 -15.82
C GLN A 47 0.10 4.55 -16.66
N LYS A 48 -0.02 5.87 -16.68
CA LYS A 48 -0.94 6.56 -17.58
C LYS A 48 -0.34 6.61 -18.97
N HIS A 49 -1.15 6.27 -19.96
CA HIS A 49 -0.80 6.40 -21.36
C HIS A 49 -1.90 7.18 -22.08
N ARG A 50 -1.50 8.05 -23.01
CA ARG A 50 -2.43 8.82 -23.83
C ARG A 50 -2.59 8.17 -25.20
N ILE A 51 -3.83 7.92 -25.58
CA ILE A 51 -4.17 7.48 -26.93
C ILE A 51 -4.77 8.67 -27.68
N TYR A 52 -4.05 9.15 -28.69
CA TYR A 52 -4.48 10.24 -29.58
C TYR A 52 -5.23 9.71 -30.80
N GLY A 53 -5.82 10.62 -31.58
CA GLY A 53 -6.56 10.25 -32.80
C GLY A 53 -7.99 9.83 -32.51
N VAL A 54 -8.50 10.17 -31.33
CA VAL A 54 -9.91 9.99 -31.00
C VAL A 54 -10.70 11.16 -31.59
N ASP A 55 -11.90 10.87 -32.07
CA ASP A 55 -12.83 11.91 -32.50
C ASP A 55 -13.27 12.72 -31.27
N PRO A 56 -13.04 14.06 -31.25
CA PRO A 56 -13.45 14.94 -30.17
C PRO A 56 -14.93 14.82 -29.79
N ASP A 57 -15.80 14.44 -30.72
CA ASP A 57 -17.25 14.41 -30.52
C ASP A 57 -17.75 13.04 -30.02
N TYR A 58 -16.85 12.07 -29.82
CA TYR A 58 -17.21 10.70 -29.48
C TYR A 58 -17.48 10.46 -27.99
N SER A 59 -16.97 11.32 -27.09
CA SER A 59 -17.20 11.23 -25.65
C SER A 59 -16.91 12.56 -24.96
N ASP A 60 -17.67 12.87 -23.91
CA ASP A 60 -17.45 14.04 -23.05
C ASP A 60 -16.15 13.93 -22.22
N ASP A 61 -15.59 12.72 -22.07
CA ASP A 61 -14.36 12.47 -21.31
C ASP A 61 -13.08 12.72 -22.13
N HIS A 62 -13.21 13.08 -23.41
CA HIS A 62 -12.09 13.33 -24.30
C HIS A 62 -11.54 14.74 -24.12
N VAL A 63 -10.22 14.84 -23.98
CA VAL A 63 -9.55 16.13 -23.94
C VAL A 63 -9.14 16.50 -25.36
N VAL A 64 -9.75 17.58 -25.86
CA VAL A 64 -9.44 18.12 -27.19
C VAL A 64 -8.07 18.79 -27.18
N VAL A 65 -7.26 18.48 -28.19
CA VAL A 65 -5.93 19.04 -28.40
C VAL A 65 -5.74 19.46 -29.84
N TRP A 66 -4.87 20.44 -30.03
CA TRP A 66 -4.43 20.92 -31.33
C TRP A 66 -2.99 20.47 -31.56
N ILE A 67 -2.76 19.82 -32.69
CA ILE A 67 -1.45 19.31 -33.09
C ILE A 67 -0.96 20.11 -34.28
N ASP A 68 0.24 20.68 -34.14
CA ASP A 68 0.94 21.41 -35.20
C ASP A 68 1.62 20.40 -36.12
N THR A 69 1.00 20.11 -37.27
CA THR A 69 1.51 19.11 -38.22
C THR A 69 2.73 19.59 -39.00
N ASP A 70 3.00 20.89 -38.98
CA ASP A 70 4.12 21.50 -39.69
C ASP A 70 5.37 21.60 -38.79
N ASN A 71 5.22 21.50 -37.47
CA ASN A 71 6.30 21.61 -36.49
C ASN A 71 6.38 20.38 -35.56
N ASP A 72 6.87 19.28 -36.10
CA ASP A 72 7.17 18.03 -35.37
C ASP A 72 6.01 17.46 -34.54
N TYR A 73 4.75 17.72 -34.96
CA TYR A 73 3.55 17.22 -34.29
C TYR A 73 3.47 17.64 -32.82
N ARG A 74 3.96 18.84 -32.48
CA ARG A 74 3.84 19.39 -31.13
C ARG A 74 2.37 19.66 -30.77
N GLU A 75 2.04 19.50 -29.50
CA GLU A 75 0.78 20.00 -28.96
C GLU A 75 0.83 21.54 -28.85
N ALA A 76 -0.29 22.20 -29.09
CA ALA A 76 -0.44 23.62 -28.85
C ALA A 76 -0.21 23.94 -27.37
N GLU A 77 0.53 25.02 -27.11
CA GLU A 77 0.68 25.56 -25.76
C GLU A 77 -0.67 26.12 -25.27
N PRO A 78 -0.90 26.30 -23.95
CA PRO A 78 -2.21 26.67 -23.42
C PRO A 78 -2.87 27.90 -24.07
N ASP A 79 -2.12 28.98 -24.29
CA ASP A 79 -2.64 30.21 -24.90
C ASP A 79 -2.96 30.03 -26.40
N GLU A 80 -2.18 29.21 -27.09
CA GLU A 80 -2.36 28.89 -28.51
C GLU A 80 -3.57 27.96 -28.70
N HIS A 81 -3.72 26.98 -27.80
CA HIS A 81 -4.88 26.11 -27.73
C HIS A 81 -6.17 26.91 -27.56
N GLU A 82 -6.21 27.85 -26.62
CA GLU A 82 -7.40 28.68 -26.37
C GLU A 82 -7.79 29.49 -27.62
N GLN A 83 -6.80 30.06 -28.31
CA GLN A 83 -7.02 30.82 -29.55
C GLN A 83 -7.54 29.94 -30.69
N LEU A 84 -6.93 28.76 -30.88
CA LEU A 84 -7.34 27.80 -31.92
C LEU A 84 -8.74 27.25 -31.65
N GLU A 85 -9.05 26.89 -30.40
CA GLU A 85 -10.39 26.45 -30.00
C GLU A 85 -11.44 27.55 -30.16
N ALA A 86 -11.13 28.80 -29.80
CA ALA A 86 -12.06 29.92 -29.98
C ALA A 86 -12.36 30.17 -31.46
N ASN A 87 -11.33 30.17 -32.32
CA ASN A 87 -11.48 30.34 -33.76
C ASN A 87 -12.28 29.18 -34.40
N TRP A 88 -12.02 27.95 -33.98
CA TRP A 88 -12.78 26.80 -34.46
C TRP A 88 -14.25 26.84 -34.02
N LYS A 89 -14.55 27.27 -32.78
CA LYS A 89 -15.93 27.43 -32.30
C LYS A 89 -16.70 28.50 -33.07
N ASP A 90 -16.04 29.55 -33.53
CA ASP A 90 -16.67 30.63 -34.31
C ASP A 90 -16.86 30.23 -35.78
N THR A 91 -15.85 29.60 -36.39
CA THR A 91 -15.80 29.40 -37.85
C THR A 91 -16.05 27.96 -38.33
N GLY A 92 -15.89 26.98 -37.45
CA GLY A 92 -15.88 25.55 -37.77
C GLY A 92 -14.69 25.09 -38.61
N LYS A 93 -13.68 25.95 -38.83
CA LYS A 93 -12.55 25.66 -39.71
C LYS A 93 -11.29 25.33 -38.91
N VAL A 94 -10.59 24.29 -39.36
CA VAL A 94 -9.25 23.93 -38.88
C VAL A 94 -8.23 24.76 -39.67
N PRO A 95 -7.35 25.55 -39.02
CA PRO A 95 -6.30 26.30 -39.71
C PRO A 95 -5.31 25.39 -40.45
N ASP A 96 -4.69 25.91 -41.51
CA ASP A 96 -3.62 25.20 -42.22
C ASP A 96 -2.44 24.89 -41.28
N GLY A 97 -1.84 23.71 -41.42
CA GLY A 97 -0.75 23.24 -40.56
C GLY A 97 -1.19 22.74 -39.18
N TRP A 98 -2.49 22.77 -38.88
CA TRP A 98 -3.04 22.30 -37.61
C TRP A 98 -4.00 21.14 -37.80
N THR A 99 -4.06 20.27 -36.79
CA THR A 99 -5.06 19.21 -36.68
C THR A 99 -5.73 19.29 -35.33
N ARG A 100 -7.08 19.36 -35.34
CA ARG A 100 -7.91 19.22 -34.14
C ARG A 100 -8.20 17.76 -33.89
N THR A 101 -7.79 17.23 -32.75
CA THR A 101 -8.06 15.84 -32.35
C THR A 101 -8.33 15.78 -30.84
N ALA A 102 -8.57 14.59 -30.31
CA ALA A 102 -8.69 14.35 -28.89
C ALA A 102 -7.79 13.21 -28.46
N TYR A 103 -7.48 13.19 -27.15
CA TYR A 103 -6.90 12.03 -26.50
C TYR A 103 -7.79 11.50 -25.38
N THR A 104 -7.56 10.23 -25.04
CA THR A 104 -8.03 9.61 -23.79
C THR A 104 -6.83 9.10 -22.99
N GLU A 105 -6.88 9.27 -21.68
CA GLU A 105 -5.89 8.72 -20.76
C GLU A 105 -6.36 7.36 -20.24
N ILE A 106 -5.55 6.33 -20.46
CA ILE A 106 -5.79 4.99 -19.94
C ILE A 106 -4.73 4.62 -18.92
N TRP A 107 -5.10 3.74 -17.99
CA TRP A 107 -4.14 3.09 -17.12
C TRP A 107 -3.64 1.81 -17.79
N GLU A 108 -2.37 1.80 -18.15
CA GLU A 108 -1.67 0.67 -18.73
C GLU A 108 -0.99 -0.16 -17.65
N PHE A 109 -1.13 -1.48 -17.74
CA PHE A 109 -0.48 -2.42 -16.85
C PHE A 109 1.05 -2.42 -17.06
N VAL A 110 1.80 -2.26 -15.96
CA VAL A 110 3.28 -2.37 -15.99
C VAL A 110 3.74 -3.68 -15.38
N THR A 111 3.35 -3.95 -14.13
CA THR A 111 3.73 -5.18 -13.42
C THR A 111 2.77 -5.48 -12.27
N ALA A 112 2.77 -6.72 -11.80
CA ALA A 112 2.01 -7.14 -10.62
C ALA A 112 2.95 -7.69 -9.54
N CYS A 113 2.64 -7.37 -8.28
CA CYS A 113 3.35 -7.87 -7.11
C CYS A 113 2.37 -8.49 -6.10
N PHE A 114 2.89 -9.37 -5.24
CA PHE A 114 2.10 -9.95 -4.14
C PHE A 114 1.74 -8.91 -3.05
N THR A 115 2.53 -7.86 -2.90
CA THR A 115 2.40 -6.87 -1.82
C THR A 115 2.46 -5.46 -2.36
N GLU A 116 1.77 -4.54 -1.69
CA GLU A 116 1.83 -3.11 -2.01
C GLU A 116 3.26 -2.57 -1.90
N LYS A 117 4.00 -3.01 -0.88
CA LYS A 117 5.42 -2.68 -0.73
C LYS A 117 6.23 -3.08 -1.96
N GLY A 118 6.00 -4.28 -2.51
CA GLY A 118 6.69 -4.72 -3.72
C GLY A 118 6.47 -3.79 -4.92
N CYS A 119 5.24 -3.32 -5.12
CA CYS A 119 4.93 -2.32 -6.14
C CYS A 119 5.63 -0.97 -5.87
N ASN A 120 5.62 -0.52 -4.62
CA ASN A 120 6.27 0.73 -4.23
C ASN A 120 7.81 0.66 -4.38
N ASP A 121 8.41 -0.47 -4.03
CA ASP A 121 9.86 -0.71 -4.22
C ASP A 121 10.21 -0.72 -5.71
N TYR A 122 9.37 -1.35 -6.54
CA TYR A 122 9.53 -1.32 -8.01
C TYR A 122 9.48 0.11 -8.55
N LEU A 123 8.48 0.90 -8.12
CA LEU A 123 8.37 2.30 -8.52
C LEU A 123 9.58 3.12 -8.02
N ALA A 124 10.04 2.92 -6.79
CA ALA A 124 11.19 3.64 -6.26
C ALA A 124 12.45 3.46 -7.10
N ILE A 125 12.62 2.31 -7.75
CA ILE A 125 13.77 1.99 -8.60
C ILE A 125 13.51 2.40 -10.06
N ASN A 126 12.32 2.13 -10.59
CA ASN A 126 12.04 2.17 -12.03
C ASN A 126 11.18 3.35 -12.49
N ARG A 127 10.73 4.23 -11.58
CA ARG A 127 9.81 5.33 -11.93
C ARG A 127 10.32 6.24 -13.05
N HIS A 128 11.62 6.48 -13.12
CA HIS A 128 12.22 7.31 -14.18
C HIS A 128 11.98 6.77 -15.60
N ASN A 129 11.64 5.48 -15.75
CA ASN A 129 11.28 4.85 -17.04
C ASN A 129 9.76 4.81 -17.29
N LEU A 130 8.94 5.23 -16.32
CA LEU A 130 7.47 5.12 -16.33
C LEU A 130 6.77 6.49 -16.25
N ASP A 131 7.52 7.55 -15.94
CA ASP A 131 6.99 8.91 -15.97
C ASP A 131 6.82 9.35 -17.43
N GLU A 132 5.60 9.21 -17.97
CA GLU A 132 5.23 9.75 -19.28
C GLU A 132 5.08 11.28 -19.17
N PRO A 133 5.98 12.07 -19.77
CA PRO A 133 6.02 13.53 -19.59
C PRO A 133 4.78 14.24 -20.17
N ARG A 134 4.05 13.58 -21.07
CA ARG A 134 2.89 14.18 -21.74
C ARG A 134 1.61 14.11 -20.91
N VAL A 135 1.52 13.28 -19.88
CA VAL A 135 0.28 13.09 -19.10
C VAL A 135 -0.05 14.35 -18.28
N SER A 136 -1.30 14.83 -18.38
CA SER A 136 -1.71 16.12 -17.77
C SER A 136 -1.97 16.00 -16.28
N SER A 137 -2.31 14.80 -15.81
CA SER A 137 -2.77 14.58 -14.45
C SER A 137 -1.76 13.72 -13.67
N LEU A 138 -0.92 14.38 -12.86
CA LEU A 138 -0.01 13.69 -11.95
C LEU A 138 -0.75 13.10 -10.74
N PRO A 139 -0.29 11.97 -10.18
CA PRO A 139 0.87 11.19 -10.63
C PRO A 139 0.57 10.36 -11.89
N ALA A 140 1.58 10.25 -12.78
CA ALA A 140 1.52 9.43 -14.00
C ALA A 140 1.57 7.92 -13.72
N THR A 141 1.96 7.51 -12.51
CA THR A 141 1.99 6.11 -12.07
C THR A 141 1.15 5.91 -10.81
N ARG A 142 0.54 4.73 -10.64
CA ARG A 142 -0.15 4.36 -9.40
C ARG A 142 0.06 2.89 -9.03
N VAL A 143 -0.24 2.57 -7.77
CA VAL A 143 -0.48 1.19 -7.33
C VAL A 143 -1.99 0.97 -7.24
N PHE A 144 -2.49 0.05 -8.05
CA PHE A 144 -3.88 -0.38 -8.09
C PHE A 144 -4.05 -1.75 -7.43
N ALA A 145 -5.17 -1.96 -6.73
CA ALA A 145 -5.50 -3.26 -6.13
C ALA A 145 -6.55 -3.97 -6.98
N GLY A 146 -6.11 -4.95 -7.77
CA GLY A 146 -6.99 -5.81 -8.55
C GLY A 146 -7.54 -6.97 -7.73
N GLY A 147 -8.73 -7.46 -8.10
CA GLY A 147 -9.31 -8.67 -7.49
C GLY A 147 -8.81 -9.95 -8.14
N SER A 148 -8.12 -10.82 -7.38
CA SER A 148 -7.69 -12.14 -7.85
C SER A 148 -8.66 -13.29 -7.50
N TYR A 149 -9.91 -12.97 -7.11
CA TYR A 149 -10.89 -13.96 -6.63
C TYR A 149 -11.11 -15.14 -7.58
N ARG A 150 -11.12 -14.88 -8.90
CA ARG A 150 -11.30 -15.88 -9.96
C ARG A 150 -10.00 -16.54 -10.46
N ASN A 151 -8.87 -16.20 -9.86
CA ASN A 151 -7.57 -16.76 -10.21
C ASN A 151 -7.13 -17.77 -9.11
N GLU A 152 -7.36 -19.06 -9.36
CA GLU A 152 -7.06 -20.12 -8.41
C GLU A 152 -5.55 -20.28 -8.16
N GLU A 153 -4.72 -20.10 -9.19
CA GLU A 153 -3.26 -20.18 -9.09
C GLU A 153 -2.73 -19.13 -8.13
N PHE A 154 -3.14 -17.87 -8.33
CA PHE A 154 -2.71 -16.77 -7.47
C PHE A 154 -3.20 -16.95 -6.04
N ARG A 155 -4.45 -17.41 -5.86
CA ARG A 155 -5.01 -17.70 -4.54
C ARG A 155 -4.24 -18.80 -3.82
N THR A 156 -3.86 -19.85 -4.54
CA THR A 156 -3.09 -20.98 -4.00
C THR A 156 -1.70 -20.54 -3.55
N ILE A 157 -0.97 -19.81 -4.39
CA ILE A 157 0.36 -19.29 -4.04
C ILE A 157 0.27 -18.29 -2.88
N ARG A 158 -0.73 -17.41 -2.87
CA ARG A 158 -0.95 -16.47 -1.77
C ARG A 158 -1.25 -17.19 -0.46
N ALA A 159 -2.07 -18.24 -0.49
CA ALA A 159 -2.36 -19.05 0.69
C ALA A 159 -1.09 -19.76 1.20
N PHE A 160 -0.29 -20.32 0.29
CA PHE A 160 1.01 -20.89 0.63
C PHE A 160 1.94 -19.87 1.30
N LEU A 161 2.13 -18.69 0.70
CA LEU A 161 2.98 -17.63 1.26
C LEU A 161 2.50 -17.17 2.64
N LYS A 162 1.17 -17.07 2.84
CA LYS A 162 0.57 -16.76 4.14
C LYS A 162 0.79 -17.86 5.19
N SER A 163 0.99 -19.10 4.78
CA SER A 163 1.24 -20.23 5.69
C SER A 163 2.69 -20.34 6.14
N ILE A 164 3.60 -19.61 5.47
CA ILE A 164 5.00 -19.54 5.90
C ILE A 164 5.04 -18.70 7.18
N ASP A 165 5.32 -19.37 8.28
CA ASP A 165 5.48 -18.72 9.57
C ASP A 165 6.74 -17.86 9.59
N MET A 166 6.58 -16.64 10.08
CA MET A 166 7.69 -15.89 10.64
C MET A 166 7.78 -16.30 12.11
N PRO A 167 8.95 -16.71 12.64
CA PRO A 167 9.11 -16.66 14.08
C PRO A 167 8.80 -15.23 14.53
N ALA A 168 7.97 -15.09 15.56
CA ALA A 168 7.69 -13.78 16.14
C ALA A 168 9.03 -13.07 16.38
N PRO A 169 9.14 -11.76 16.09
CA PRO A 169 10.37 -11.04 16.38
C PRO A 169 10.65 -11.22 17.87
N VAL A 170 11.68 -11.99 18.20
CA VAL A 170 12.20 -12.09 19.55
C VAL A 170 12.91 -10.77 19.79
N VAL A 171 12.14 -9.74 20.15
CA VAL A 171 12.73 -8.50 20.65
C VAL A 171 13.29 -8.86 22.01
N PRO A 172 14.61 -8.78 22.23
CA PRO A 172 15.18 -9.03 23.54
C PRO A 172 14.48 -8.10 24.53
N ALA A 173 14.04 -8.65 25.66
CA ALA A 173 13.31 -7.87 26.65
C ALA A 173 14.11 -6.62 27.10
N GLU A 174 15.44 -6.70 27.04
CA GLU A 174 16.34 -5.56 27.30
C GLU A 174 16.17 -4.42 26.29
N LYS A 175 15.95 -4.73 25.00
CA LYS A 175 15.74 -3.71 23.96
C LYS A 175 14.37 -3.05 24.09
N LEU A 176 13.34 -3.86 24.40
CA LEU A 176 12.01 -3.33 24.67
C LEU A 176 12.01 -2.41 25.90
N ALA A 177 12.75 -2.79 26.95
CA ALA A 177 12.92 -1.98 28.16
C ALA A 177 13.72 -0.70 27.89
N ALA A 178 14.79 -0.76 27.08
CA ALA A 178 15.59 0.40 26.71
C ALA A 178 14.78 1.42 25.88
N ASP A 179 14.00 0.95 24.90
CA ASP A 179 13.11 1.82 24.11
C ASP A 179 11.99 2.43 24.97
N PHE A 180 11.56 1.72 26.02
CA PHE A 180 10.57 2.22 26.99
C PHE A 180 11.15 3.27 27.95
N LEU A 181 12.41 3.09 28.38
CA LEU A 181 13.15 4.02 29.25
C LEU A 181 13.56 5.33 28.55
N GLN A 182 13.62 5.35 27.21
CA GLN A 182 13.90 6.56 26.42
C GLN A 182 12.65 7.43 26.14
N LEU A 183 11.46 7.02 26.62
CA LEU A 183 10.22 7.80 26.52
C LEU A 183 10.17 8.91 27.58
N ASP A 184 11.00 9.93 27.44
CA ASP A 184 11.09 11.06 28.39
C ASP A 184 10.18 12.26 28.02
N GLN A 185 9.35 12.14 26.97
CA GLN A 185 8.42 13.20 26.54
C GLN A 185 7.11 12.62 25.96
N PRO A 186 5.93 13.20 26.28
CA PRO A 186 4.66 12.80 25.71
C PRO A 186 4.51 13.38 24.29
N GLY A 187 4.77 12.55 23.28
CA GLY A 187 4.63 12.96 21.88
C GLY A 187 4.21 11.82 20.93
N GLU A 188 3.05 12.01 20.33
CA GLU A 188 2.62 11.53 18.99
C GLU A 188 2.07 10.11 18.77
N ASN A 189 1.83 9.28 19.77
CA ASN A 189 1.14 8.01 19.50
C ASN A 189 0.11 7.64 20.58
N CYS A 190 -1.17 7.59 20.20
CA CYS A 190 -2.29 7.31 21.13
C CYS A 190 -2.07 6.01 21.91
N PHE A 191 -1.48 4.98 21.28
CA PHE A 191 -1.16 3.72 21.94
C PHE A 191 -0.07 3.86 23.01
N LYS A 192 0.92 4.71 22.76
CA LYS A 192 2.02 5.00 23.70
C LYS A 192 1.54 5.88 24.86
N GLN A 193 0.58 6.78 24.61
CA GLN A 193 -0.08 7.56 25.66
C GLN A 193 -0.93 6.68 26.58
N THR A 194 -1.65 5.68 26.06
CA THR A 194 -2.42 4.74 26.89
C THR A 194 -1.51 3.91 27.79
N LEU A 195 -0.41 3.39 27.26
CA LEU A 195 0.57 2.62 28.06
C LEU A 195 1.27 3.47 29.13
N TRP A 196 1.61 4.73 28.81
CA TRP A 196 2.19 5.66 29.77
C TRP A 196 1.20 6.09 30.86
N LEU A 197 -0.06 6.37 30.51
CA LEU A 197 -1.13 6.70 31.46
C LEU A 197 -1.45 5.54 32.41
N VAL A 198 -1.46 4.30 31.88
CA VAL A 198 -1.69 3.10 32.70
C VAL A 198 -0.52 2.87 33.66
N ALA A 199 0.72 3.07 33.22
CA ALA A 199 1.90 2.94 34.08
C ALA A 199 1.97 4.02 35.18
N LYS A 200 1.63 5.28 34.87
CA LYS A 200 1.67 6.39 35.84
C LYS A 200 0.55 6.32 36.89
N HIS A 201 -0.63 5.80 36.51
CA HIS A 201 -1.75 5.63 37.43
C HIS A 201 -1.50 4.49 38.45
N ASP A 202 -0.70 3.47 38.09
CA ASP A 202 -0.30 2.38 38.99
C ASP A 202 0.75 2.82 40.02
N GLU A 203 1.65 3.73 39.64
CA GLU A 203 2.70 4.26 40.52
C GLU A 203 2.13 5.18 41.63
N GLU A 204 0.99 5.84 41.37
CA GLU A 204 0.34 6.76 42.31
C GLU A 204 -0.68 6.08 43.26
N ARG A 205 -1.09 4.83 42.98
CA ARG A 205 -2.05 4.07 43.80
C ARG A 205 -1.60 2.62 43.92
N GLY A 206 -0.72 2.32 44.87
CA GLY A 206 -0.28 0.95 45.16
C GLY A 206 -1.44 0.01 45.54
N SER A 207 -2.13 -0.55 44.53
CA SER A 207 -3.26 -1.46 44.69
C SER A 207 -3.49 -2.30 43.42
N ASP A 208 -3.54 -3.62 43.62
CA ASP A 208 -3.95 -4.63 42.65
C ASP A 208 -5.42 -4.45 42.21
N ARG A 209 -5.66 -3.69 41.12
CA ARG A 209 -6.74 -3.85 40.12
C ARG A 209 -6.97 -2.55 39.36
N VAL A 210 -6.73 -2.59 38.05
CA VAL A 210 -7.06 -1.50 37.11
C VAL A 210 -8.57 -1.52 36.84
N GLN A 211 -9.31 -0.50 37.27
CA GLN A 211 -10.62 -0.16 36.70
C GLN A 211 -10.46 1.09 35.83
N LEU A 212 -10.62 0.93 34.51
CA LEU A 212 -10.67 2.04 33.57
C LEU A 212 -12.00 2.78 33.70
N ALA A 213 -11.93 4.10 33.83
CA ALA A 213 -13.11 4.95 33.70
C ALA A 213 -13.62 4.90 32.24
N HIS A 214 -14.91 4.65 32.09
CA HIS A 214 -15.68 4.58 30.83
C HIS A 214 -15.34 3.43 29.86
N GLY A 215 -15.92 2.26 30.14
CA GLY A 215 -16.63 1.46 29.12
C GLY A 215 -15.84 0.69 28.06
N ALA A 216 -14.50 0.74 28.05
CA ALA A 216 -13.70 -0.09 27.14
C ALA A 216 -13.24 -1.38 27.85
N GLN A 217 -13.82 -2.53 27.50
CA GLN A 217 -13.24 -3.84 27.80
C GLN A 217 -11.98 -4.02 26.95
N LEU A 218 -10.83 -4.22 27.59
CA LEU A 218 -9.59 -4.63 26.92
C LEU A 218 -9.72 -6.10 26.52
N GLU A 219 -9.45 -6.41 25.26
CA GLU A 219 -9.39 -7.78 24.73
C GLU A 219 -8.34 -8.62 25.49
N PRO A 220 -8.49 -9.96 25.60
CA PRO A 220 -7.67 -10.83 26.47
C PRO A 220 -6.15 -10.76 26.23
N ILE A 221 -5.74 -10.32 25.04
CA ILE A 221 -4.34 -10.11 24.64
C ILE A 221 -3.68 -9.03 25.52
N TYR A 222 -4.45 -8.04 26.00
CA TYR A 222 -3.94 -6.91 26.76
C TYR A 222 -3.67 -7.22 28.24
N GLU A 223 -4.43 -8.14 28.86
CA GLU A 223 -4.15 -8.55 30.25
C GLU A 223 -2.82 -9.33 30.36
N GLY A 224 -2.53 -10.17 29.36
CA GLY A 224 -1.25 -10.88 29.28
C GLY A 224 -0.06 -9.93 29.10
N CYS A 225 -0.21 -8.92 28.23
CA CYS A 225 0.82 -7.90 28.03
C CYS A 225 1.06 -7.05 29.28
N LEU A 226 0.00 -6.69 30.02
CA LEU A 226 0.14 -5.91 31.26
C LEU A 226 0.89 -6.70 32.35
N SER A 227 0.53 -7.97 32.56
CA SER A 227 1.21 -8.85 33.52
C SER A 227 2.71 -9.00 33.21
N ILE A 228 3.07 -9.12 31.93
CA ILE A 228 4.46 -9.28 31.49
C ILE A 228 5.23 -7.98 31.70
N LEU A 229 4.63 -6.82 31.39
CA LEU A 229 5.21 -5.50 31.62
C LEU A 229 5.45 -5.23 33.12
N THR A 230 4.48 -5.53 33.98
CA THR A 230 4.62 -5.34 35.44
C THR A 230 5.74 -6.21 36.02
N GLN A 231 5.86 -7.47 35.59
CA GLN A 231 6.95 -8.36 36.03
C GLN A 231 8.33 -7.89 35.53
N LEU A 232 8.40 -7.36 34.30
CA LEU A 232 9.62 -6.78 33.74
C LEU A 232 10.08 -5.52 34.49
N VAL A 233 9.14 -4.63 34.83
CA VAL A 233 9.45 -3.42 35.60
C VAL A 233 9.96 -3.76 37.01
N LYS A 234 9.32 -4.69 37.72
CA LYS A 234 9.79 -5.18 39.03
C LYS A 234 11.21 -5.74 38.95
N LYS A 235 11.47 -6.57 37.93
CA LYS A 235 12.79 -7.19 37.70
C LYS A 235 13.89 -6.17 37.38
N VAL A 236 13.58 -5.15 36.59
CA VAL A 236 14.53 -4.07 36.26
C VAL A 236 14.81 -3.16 37.46
N ARG A 237 13.82 -2.96 38.34
CA ARG A 237 13.97 -2.19 39.59
C ARG A 237 14.63 -2.97 40.75
N GLY A 238 14.94 -4.25 40.55
CA GLY A 238 15.56 -5.10 41.58
C GLY A 238 14.59 -5.50 42.70
N GLU A 239 13.30 -5.32 42.49
CA GLU A 239 12.24 -5.71 43.43
C GLU A 239 11.91 -7.19 43.18
N ALA A 240 11.94 -8.02 44.22
CA ALA A 240 11.63 -9.45 44.09
C ALA A 240 10.18 -9.63 43.61
N ALA A 241 9.99 -10.58 42.68
CA ALA A 241 8.74 -10.83 41.95
C ALA A 241 7.51 -11.02 42.85
#